data_AF-A0A8S3H720-F1
#
_entry.id   AF-A0A8S3H720-F1
#
_cell.length_a   1.000
_cell.length_b   1.000
_cell.length_c   1.000
_cell.angle_alpha   90.00
_cell.angle_beta   90.00
_cell.angle_gamma   90.00
#
_symmetry.space_group_name_H-M   'P 1'
#
loop_
_entity.id
_entity.type
_entity.pdbx_description
1 polymer ?
#
loop_
_entity_poly.entity_id
_entity_poly.type
_entity_poly.pdbx_seq_one_letter_code
_entity_poly.pdbx_strand_id
1 'polypeptide(L)'
;NDIEQTKVGDKWKLWPLPNEIYQIQNNSAMNDIETSPFVPSKLLFVDKIYVMTDPRLTERHANLQKALSRQGISVKSIEWRIKWNLTTCNSISSHSYVYKGLNLKNKPLNKQQQRKCALAMKHADVWYEIAERKIPLGLILEDDAIFVPFFKEKFARMIYTAIHSGALRINGTCAKSKERPISDNEWIDQNPMIVIGTCFNFHGQCFQKNFSNAPPILSTHKSNPSRCTHAYLLTSCSAQALVNQIQAQKNDFWPS
;
A
#
# COMPACT_ATOMS: atom_id res chain seq x y z
N ASN A 1 11.52 -1.36 -23.69
CA ASN A 1 11.68 0.01 -23.17
C ASN A 1 12.10 0.06 -21.69
N ASP A 2 12.80 -0.95 -21.17
CA ASP A 2 13.18 -1.02 -19.74
C ASP A 2 14.43 -0.21 -19.37
N ILE A 3 15.11 0.40 -20.35
CA ILE A 3 16.37 1.13 -20.16
C ILE A 3 16.14 2.54 -19.57
N GLU A 4 14.92 3.08 -19.61
CA GLU A 4 14.63 4.38 -18.98
C GLU A 4 14.28 4.29 -17.48
N GLN A 5 13.91 3.11 -16.97
CA GLN A 5 13.59 2.94 -15.55
C GLN A 5 14.83 3.02 -14.64
N THR A 6 16.02 2.72 -15.15
CA THR A 6 17.27 2.75 -14.37
C THR A 6 17.74 4.18 -14.04
N LYS A 7 17.45 5.17 -14.89
CA LYS A 7 17.82 6.58 -14.63
C LYS A 7 16.99 7.25 -13.54
N VAL A 8 15.80 6.73 -13.22
CA VAL A 8 14.97 7.19 -12.09
C VAL A 8 15.47 6.57 -10.77
N GLY A 9 16.11 5.39 -10.84
CA GLY A 9 16.56 4.60 -9.69
C GLY A 9 17.67 5.21 -8.84
N ASP A 10 18.44 6.17 -9.34
CA ASP A 10 19.45 6.89 -8.53
C ASP A 10 18.98 8.28 -8.09
N LYS A 11 17.95 8.82 -8.76
CA LYS A 11 17.46 10.17 -8.48
C LYS A 11 16.77 10.28 -7.14
N TRP A 12 16.21 9.20 -6.55
CA TRP A 12 15.51 9.29 -5.26
C TRP A 12 16.36 9.87 -4.12
N LYS A 13 17.70 9.76 -4.20
CA LYS A 13 18.64 10.36 -3.24
C LYS A 13 18.71 11.89 -3.32
N LEU A 14 18.33 12.46 -4.47
CA LEU A 14 18.37 13.90 -4.73
C LEU A 14 17.10 14.62 -4.29
N TRP A 15 16.07 13.89 -3.84
CA TRP A 15 14.76 14.48 -3.58
C TRP A 15 14.71 14.85 -2.11
N PRO A 16 14.72 16.14 -1.76
CA PRO A 16 14.88 16.54 -0.38
C PRO A 16 13.75 15.97 0.47
N LEU A 17 14.09 15.43 1.64
CA LEU A 17 13.08 15.02 2.63
C LEU A 17 12.27 16.24 3.08
N PRO A 18 11.04 16.05 3.59
CA PRO A 18 10.23 17.15 4.10
C PRO A 18 10.97 18.04 5.11
N ASN A 19 11.75 17.44 6.02
CA ASN A 19 12.59 18.17 6.98
C ASN A 19 13.80 18.86 6.32
N GLU A 20 14.36 18.31 5.23
CA GLU A 20 15.41 18.98 4.45
C GLU A 20 14.84 20.20 3.70
N ILE A 21 13.59 20.15 3.25
CA ILE A 21 12.89 21.29 2.61
C ILE A 21 12.66 22.42 3.62
N TYR A 22 12.19 22.10 4.83
CA TYR A 22 12.00 23.10 5.88
C TYR A 22 13.34 23.77 6.27
N GLN A 23 14.44 23.02 6.29
CA GLN A 23 15.77 23.59 6.52
C GLN A 23 16.22 24.48 5.36
N ILE A 24 15.98 24.11 4.11
CA ILE A 24 16.31 24.94 2.94
C ILE A 24 15.49 26.25 2.93
N GLN A 25 14.21 26.21 3.34
CA GLN A 25 13.36 27.39 3.41
C GLN A 25 13.71 28.31 4.60
N ASN A 26 14.11 27.74 5.74
CA ASN A 26 14.47 28.51 6.94
C ASN A 26 15.93 28.98 6.95
N ASN A 27 16.83 28.39 6.17
CA ASN A 27 18.22 28.86 6.04
C ASN A 27 18.34 30.24 5.34
N SER A 28 17.23 30.81 4.84
CA SER A 28 17.17 32.22 4.43
C SER A 28 16.91 33.19 5.61
N ALA A 29 16.66 32.67 6.81
CA ALA A 29 16.51 33.44 8.04
C ALA A 29 17.38 32.79 9.13
N MET A 30 18.66 33.20 9.19
CA MET A 30 19.57 32.85 10.28
C MET A 30 18.90 33.16 11.63
N ASN A 31 18.74 32.13 12.45
CA ASN A 31 18.91 32.17 13.90
C ASN A 31 19.15 30.73 14.38
N ASP A 32 20.33 30.51 14.94
CA ASP A 32 20.78 29.25 15.53
C ASP A 32 19.92 28.92 16.76
N ILE A 33 18.89 28.09 16.57
CA ILE A 33 18.26 27.36 17.66
C ILE A 33 18.57 25.88 17.42
N GLU A 34 19.46 25.33 18.27
CA GLU A 34 19.74 23.91 18.43
C GLU A 34 18.45 23.16 18.82
N THR A 35 17.58 22.95 17.85
CA THR A 35 16.45 22.05 17.97
C THR A 35 16.95 20.67 17.59
N SER A 36 17.09 19.80 18.60
CA SER A 36 17.29 18.36 18.40
C SER A 36 16.34 17.88 17.30
N PRO A 37 16.83 17.19 16.25
CA PRO A 37 16.00 16.84 15.10
C PRO A 37 14.81 16.01 15.58
N PHE A 38 13.61 16.57 15.47
CA PHE A 38 12.38 15.87 15.79
C PHE A 38 12.23 14.73 14.77
N VAL A 39 12.49 13.50 15.21
CA VAL A 39 12.24 12.31 14.39
C VAL A 39 10.77 11.91 14.63
N PRO A 40 9.84 12.19 13.70
CA PRO A 40 8.44 11.84 13.90
C PRO A 40 8.32 10.34 14.09
N SER A 41 7.65 9.88 15.15
CA SER A 41 7.49 8.43 15.43
C SER A 41 6.52 7.73 14.46
N LYS A 42 5.88 8.48 13.56
CA LYS A 42 5.02 7.98 12.48
C LYS A 42 5.75 8.00 11.14
N LEU A 43 5.29 7.18 10.21
CA LEU A 43 5.68 7.32 8.80
C LEU A 43 5.12 8.66 8.26
N LEU A 44 5.97 9.45 7.61
CA LEU A 44 5.53 10.68 6.96
C LEU A 44 4.49 10.35 5.88
N PHE A 45 3.45 11.21 5.77
CA PHE A 45 2.31 11.09 4.84
C PHE A 45 1.34 9.93 5.08
N VAL A 46 1.71 8.88 5.83
CA VAL A 46 0.83 7.73 6.07
C VAL A 46 0.01 7.96 7.33
N ASP A 47 -1.31 8.04 7.15
CA ASP A 47 -2.25 8.25 8.24
C ASP A 47 -2.46 6.97 9.06
N LYS A 48 -2.50 5.81 8.39
CA LYS A 48 -2.81 4.54 9.02
C LYS A 48 -2.04 3.37 8.39
N ILE A 49 -1.52 2.48 9.24
CA ILE A 49 -0.82 1.26 8.83
C ILE A 49 -1.73 0.07 9.17
N TYR A 50 -2.13 -0.68 8.15
CA TYR A 50 -2.94 -1.89 8.30
C TYR A 50 -2.05 -3.12 8.12
N VAL A 51 -2.09 -4.06 9.05
CA VAL A 51 -1.31 -5.31 8.97
C VAL A 51 -2.23 -6.51 8.93
N MET A 52 -2.22 -7.24 7.82
CA MET A 52 -3.03 -8.44 7.59
C MET A 52 -2.30 -9.65 8.17
N THR A 53 -2.93 -10.35 9.11
CA THR A 53 -2.27 -11.46 9.79
C THR A 53 -3.21 -12.53 10.32
N ASP A 54 -2.70 -13.74 10.46
CA ASP A 54 -3.37 -14.78 11.25
C ASP A 54 -3.03 -14.58 12.74
N PRO A 55 -4.04 -14.46 13.64
CA PRO A 55 -3.80 -14.25 15.07
C PRO A 55 -3.01 -15.37 15.75
N ARG A 56 -2.94 -16.55 15.13
CA ARG A 56 -2.16 -17.69 15.64
C ARG A 56 -0.65 -17.54 15.38
N LEU A 57 -0.25 -16.65 14.48
CA LEU A 57 1.15 -16.43 14.09
C LEU A 57 1.82 -15.36 14.98
N THR A 58 1.74 -15.54 16.29
CA THR A 58 2.20 -14.56 17.30
C THR A 58 3.67 -14.20 17.15
N GLU A 59 4.52 -15.15 16.76
CA GLU A 59 5.95 -14.89 16.50
C GLU A 59 6.14 -13.91 15.33
N ARG A 60 5.36 -14.04 14.25
CA ARG A 60 5.42 -13.11 13.12
C ARG A 60 5.01 -11.71 13.54
N HIS A 61 4.00 -11.58 14.40
CA HIS A 61 3.57 -10.28 14.92
C HIS A 61 4.69 -9.61 15.70
N ALA A 62 5.31 -10.35 16.62
CA ALA A 62 6.41 -9.85 17.44
C ALA A 62 7.61 -9.43 16.57
N ASN A 63 7.96 -10.24 15.56
CA ASN A 63 9.04 -9.93 14.63
C ASN A 63 8.75 -8.67 13.80
N LEU A 64 7.52 -8.52 13.30
CA LEU A 64 7.11 -7.33 12.54
C LEU A 64 7.11 -6.08 13.42
N GLN A 65 6.58 -6.16 14.65
CA GLN A 65 6.62 -5.05 15.61
C GLN A 65 8.06 -4.63 15.94
N LYS A 66 8.95 -5.60 16.16
CA LYS A 66 10.38 -5.35 16.38
C LYS A 66 11.02 -4.70 15.17
N ALA A 67 10.69 -5.15 13.95
CA ALA A 67 11.21 -4.60 12.72
C ALA A 67 10.76 -3.14 12.50
N LEU A 68 9.48 -2.82 12.77
CA LEU A 68 8.95 -1.46 12.70
C LEU A 68 9.56 -0.55 13.77
N SER A 69 9.71 -1.06 15.00
CA SER A 69 10.32 -0.31 16.11
C SER A 69 11.78 0.04 15.82
N ARG A 70 12.55 -0.86 15.19
CA ARG A 70 13.91 -0.60 14.71
C ARG A 70 13.99 0.51 13.65
N GLN A 71 12.91 0.74 12.90
CA GLN A 71 12.81 1.87 11.96
C GLN A 71 12.28 3.16 12.63
N GLY A 72 12.09 3.16 13.96
CA GLY A 72 11.49 4.27 14.68
C GLY A 72 10.03 4.53 14.28
N ILE A 73 9.29 3.48 13.93
CA ILE A 73 7.85 3.53 13.63
C ILE A 73 7.10 3.01 14.85
N SER A 74 6.21 3.83 15.40
CA SER A 74 5.41 3.47 16.57
C SER A 74 4.44 2.34 16.28
N VAL A 75 4.45 1.30 17.12
CA VAL A 75 3.47 0.21 17.04
C VAL A 75 2.03 0.67 17.31
N LYS A 76 1.84 1.83 17.97
CA LYS A 76 0.50 2.40 18.21
C LYS A 76 -0.18 2.90 16.93
N SER A 77 0.55 3.11 15.83
CA SER A 77 -0.05 3.48 14.54
C SER A 77 -0.45 2.27 13.68
N ILE A 78 -0.28 1.05 14.19
CA ILE A 78 -0.62 -0.19 13.50
C ILE A 78 -2.02 -0.62 13.89
N GLU A 79 -2.82 -0.96 12.89
CA GLU A 79 -4.09 -1.63 13.05
C GLU A 79 -3.99 -3.07 12.50
N TRP A 80 -4.07 -4.02 13.42
CA TRP A 80 -4.03 -5.44 13.11
C TRP A 80 -5.36 -5.89 12.53
N ARG A 81 -5.32 -6.54 11.37
CA ARG A 81 -6.49 -7.14 10.73
C ARG A 81 -6.33 -8.63 10.61
N ILE A 82 -7.37 -9.33 11.03
CA ILE A 82 -7.42 -10.78 10.98
C ILE A 82 -7.59 -11.19 9.51
N LYS A 83 -6.65 -12.00 9.03
CA LYS A 83 -6.69 -12.57 7.69
C LYS A 83 -7.91 -13.49 7.57
N TRP A 84 -8.70 -13.24 6.53
CA TRP A 84 -9.83 -14.09 6.18
C TRP A 84 -9.37 -15.50 5.80
N ASN A 85 -10.12 -16.51 6.24
CA ASN A 85 -9.85 -17.92 5.97
C ASN A 85 -11.14 -18.62 5.53
N LEU A 86 -11.06 -19.91 5.20
CA LEU A 86 -12.21 -20.67 4.72
C LEU A 86 -13.36 -20.68 5.74
N THR A 87 -13.03 -20.81 7.03
CA THR A 87 -14.02 -20.83 8.12
C THR A 87 -14.70 -19.47 8.26
N THR A 88 -13.96 -18.36 8.23
CA THR A 88 -14.55 -17.02 8.35
C THR A 88 -15.32 -16.61 7.10
N CYS A 89 -14.97 -17.10 5.91
CA CYS A 89 -15.75 -16.88 4.69
C CYS A 89 -17.06 -17.67 4.62
N ASN A 90 -17.15 -18.79 5.35
CA ASN A 90 -18.32 -19.67 5.37
C ASN A 90 -19.11 -19.61 6.69
N SER A 91 -18.68 -18.77 7.64
CA SER A 91 -19.38 -18.63 8.92
C SER A 91 -20.68 -17.85 8.75
N ILE A 92 -21.72 -18.30 9.43
CA ILE A 92 -23.01 -17.60 9.51
C ILE A 92 -22.82 -16.19 10.08
N SER A 93 -21.93 -16.02 11.05
CA SER A 93 -21.69 -14.74 11.74
C SER A 93 -21.12 -13.64 10.84
N SER A 94 -20.40 -14.00 9.78
CA SER A 94 -19.75 -13.07 8.85
C SER A 94 -20.44 -13.05 7.48
N HIS A 95 -21.49 -13.85 7.29
CA HIS A 95 -22.16 -14.05 6.01
C HIS A 95 -22.64 -12.72 5.40
N SER A 96 -23.37 -11.91 6.15
CA SER A 96 -23.89 -10.62 5.65
C SER A 96 -22.76 -9.67 5.24
N TYR A 97 -21.67 -9.64 6.02
CA TYR A 97 -20.52 -8.78 5.77
C TYR A 97 -19.76 -9.21 4.51
N VAL A 98 -19.43 -10.50 4.39
CA VAL A 98 -18.74 -11.07 3.22
C VAL A 98 -19.59 -10.89 1.96
N TYR A 99 -20.89 -11.16 2.04
CA TYR A 99 -21.74 -11.13 0.86
C TYR A 99 -21.98 -9.69 0.38
N LYS A 100 -22.08 -8.73 1.30
CA LYS A 100 -22.13 -7.32 0.94
C LYS A 100 -20.79 -6.82 0.39
N GLY A 101 -19.70 -7.10 1.10
CA GLY A 101 -18.35 -6.64 0.75
C GLY A 101 -17.83 -7.24 -0.54
N LEU A 102 -18.30 -8.44 -0.90
CA LEU A 102 -18.07 -9.05 -2.18
C LEU A 102 -19.36 -9.09 -3.01
N ASN A 103 -20.33 -8.19 -2.93
CA ASN A 103 -21.48 -8.17 -3.88
C ASN A 103 -22.04 -9.56 -4.34
N LEU A 104 -22.18 -10.52 -3.41
CA LEU A 104 -22.49 -11.92 -3.67
C LEU A 104 -24.01 -12.11 -3.63
N LYS A 105 -24.54 -12.98 -4.50
CA LYS A 105 -25.89 -13.52 -4.31
C LYS A 105 -25.95 -14.36 -3.04
N ASN A 106 -27.09 -14.35 -2.36
CA ASN A 106 -27.35 -15.14 -1.15
C ASN A 106 -27.46 -16.66 -1.44
N LYS A 107 -26.38 -17.25 -1.95
CA LYS A 107 -26.21 -18.68 -2.23
C LYS A 107 -24.93 -19.17 -1.57
N PRO A 108 -24.93 -20.35 -0.93
CA PRO A 108 -23.73 -20.91 -0.31
C PRO A 108 -22.55 -21.00 -1.30
N LEU A 109 -21.38 -20.60 -0.85
CA LEU A 109 -20.14 -20.69 -1.63
C LEU A 109 -19.65 -22.14 -1.67
N ASN A 110 -19.31 -22.64 -2.85
CA ASN A 110 -18.62 -23.93 -2.99
C ASN A 110 -17.15 -23.82 -2.49
N LYS A 111 -16.45 -24.95 -2.34
CA LYS A 111 -15.06 -24.98 -1.80
C LYS A 111 -14.08 -24.08 -2.59
N GLN A 112 -14.23 -23.98 -3.90
CA GLN A 112 -13.37 -23.12 -4.73
C GLN A 112 -13.69 -21.64 -4.51
N GLN A 113 -14.98 -21.30 -4.43
CA GLN A 113 -15.44 -19.94 -4.12
C GLN A 113 -15.06 -19.50 -2.71
N GLN A 114 -15.08 -20.41 -1.72
CA GLN A 114 -14.61 -20.14 -0.36
C GLN A 114 -13.12 -19.77 -0.33
N ARG A 115 -12.28 -20.47 -1.10
CA ARG A 115 -10.86 -20.12 -1.25
C ARG A 115 -10.68 -18.73 -1.88
N LYS A 116 -11.42 -18.43 -2.95
CA LYS A 116 -11.42 -17.12 -3.60
C LYS A 116 -11.90 -16.02 -2.65
N CYS A 117 -12.93 -16.28 -1.84
CA CYS A 117 -13.41 -15.37 -0.81
C CYS A 117 -12.31 -15.03 0.19
N ALA A 118 -11.61 -16.03 0.73
CA ALA A 118 -10.56 -15.81 1.73
C ALA A 118 -9.43 -14.93 1.17
N LEU A 119 -9.10 -15.09 -0.11
CA LEU A 119 -8.11 -14.26 -0.80
C LEU A 119 -8.62 -12.84 -1.08
N ALA A 120 -9.86 -12.68 -1.56
CA ALA A 120 -10.43 -11.37 -1.88
C ALA A 120 -10.72 -10.53 -0.63
N MET A 121 -11.34 -11.14 0.38
CA MET A 121 -11.68 -10.45 1.64
C MET A 121 -10.46 -10.02 2.43
N LYS A 122 -9.29 -10.65 2.22
CA LYS A 122 -8.02 -10.28 2.86
C LYS A 122 -7.65 -8.81 2.69
N HIS A 123 -8.09 -8.18 1.60
CA HIS A 123 -7.80 -6.79 1.32
C HIS A 123 -9.06 -5.94 1.15
N ALA A 124 -10.18 -6.54 0.69
CA ALA A 124 -11.42 -5.80 0.48
C ALA A 124 -11.91 -5.12 1.76
N ASP A 125 -11.81 -5.78 2.92
CA ASP A 125 -12.22 -5.21 4.21
C ASP A 125 -11.51 -3.89 4.54
N VAL A 126 -10.20 -3.83 4.30
CA VAL A 126 -9.38 -2.62 4.45
C VAL A 126 -9.75 -1.57 3.41
N TRP A 127 -10.05 -1.97 2.17
CA TRP A 127 -10.45 -1.03 1.12
C TRP A 127 -11.77 -0.35 1.45
N TYR A 128 -12.76 -1.09 1.94
CA TYR A 128 -14.02 -0.52 2.43
C TYR A 128 -13.76 0.49 3.54
N GLU A 129 -12.94 0.14 4.54
CA GLU A 129 -12.65 1.08 5.62
C GLU A 129 -11.93 2.35 5.13
N ILE A 130 -10.90 2.21 4.29
CA ILE A 130 -10.15 3.35 3.75
C ILE A 130 -11.09 4.28 2.97
N ALA A 131 -12.00 3.71 2.17
CA ALA A 131 -12.98 4.46 1.40
C ALA A 131 -14.02 5.16 2.31
N GLU A 132 -14.66 4.41 3.21
CA GLU A 132 -15.71 4.90 4.11
C GLU A 132 -15.21 5.97 5.06
N ARG A 133 -14.02 5.77 5.65
CA ARG A 133 -13.39 6.72 6.58
C ARG A 133 -12.60 7.82 5.88
N LYS A 134 -12.54 7.80 4.54
CA LYS A 134 -11.79 8.75 3.71
C LYS A 134 -10.33 8.90 4.16
N ILE A 135 -9.66 7.80 4.48
CA ILE A 135 -8.26 7.80 4.91
C ILE A 135 -7.39 8.34 3.76
N PRO A 136 -6.65 9.46 3.93
CA PRO A 136 -5.93 10.07 2.82
C PRO A 136 -4.88 9.15 2.20
N LEU A 137 -4.07 8.50 3.03
CA LEU A 137 -3.11 7.50 2.60
C LEU A 137 -2.93 6.38 3.63
N GLY A 138 -3.31 5.16 3.25
CA GLY A 138 -3.08 3.94 4.03
C GLY A 138 -1.89 3.14 3.50
N LEU A 139 -1.09 2.59 4.42
CA LEU A 139 -0.11 1.55 4.12
C LEU A 139 -0.69 0.19 4.54
N ILE A 140 -0.81 -0.74 3.59
CA ILE A 140 -1.29 -2.09 3.85
C ILE A 140 -0.08 -3.03 3.76
N LEU A 141 0.09 -3.88 4.77
CA LEU A 141 1.18 -4.85 4.90
C LEU A 141 0.63 -6.24 5.24
N GLU A 142 1.37 -7.28 4.87
CA GLU A 142 1.24 -8.62 5.45
C GLU A 142 2.20 -8.83 6.63
N ASP A 143 1.94 -9.88 7.42
CA ASP A 143 2.73 -10.21 8.61
C ASP A 143 4.16 -10.70 8.36
N ASP A 144 4.53 -10.92 7.10
CA ASP A 144 5.86 -11.36 6.67
C ASP A 144 6.71 -10.24 6.06
N ALA A 145 6.29 -8.98 6.22
CA ALA A 145 7.02 -7.84 5.70
C ALA A 145 8.43 -7.71 6.33
N ILE A 146 9.44 -7.58 5.48
CA ILE A 146 10.84 -7.33 5.85
C ILE A 146 11.25 -5.96 5.34
N PHE A 147 11.80 -5.13 6.22
CA PHE A 147 12.23 -3.77 5.89
C PHE A 147 13.73 -3.72 5.61
N VAL A 148 14.10 -3.01 4.54
CA VAL A 148 15.48 -2.70 4.21
C VAL A 148 16.04 -1.61 5.14
N PRO A 149 17.38 -1.47 5.26
CA PRO A 149 17.98 -0.33 5.95
C PRO A 149 17.47 1.01 5.42
N PHE A 150 17.26 1.97 6.32
CA PHE A 150 16.73 3.31 6.02
C PHE A 150 15.35 3.28 5.34
N PHE A 151 14.54 2.25 5.58
CA PHE A 151 13.23 2.09 4.94
C PHE A 151 12.37 3.34 5.12
N LYS A 152 12.25 3.86 6.35
CA LYS A 152 11.41 5.03 6.65
C LYS A 152 11.76 6.25 5.80
N GLU A 153 13.04 6.51 5.62
CA GLU A 153 13.54 7.62 4.81
C GLU A 153 13.24 7.40 3.32
N LYS A 154 13.65 6.25 2.79
CA LYS A 154 13.43 5.88 1.39
C LYS A 154 11.95 5.93 1.02
N PHE A 155 11.11 5.43 1.93
CA PHE A 155 9.68 5.39 1.78
C PHE A 155 9.06 6.80 1.77
N ALA A 156 9.52 7.69 2.64
CA ALA A 156 9.07 9.09 2.64
C ALA A 156 9.48 9.82 1.34
N ARG A 157 10.73 9.64 0.88
CA ARG A 157 11.20 10.21 -0.40
C ARG A 157 10.36 9.67 -1.55
N MET A 158 10.10 8.36 -1.60
CA MET A 158 9.27 7.73 -2.63
C MET A 158 7.84 8.30 -2.66
N ILE A 159 7.19 8.49 -1.51
CA ILE A 159 5.84 9.09 -1.45
C ILE A 159 5.88 10.54 -1.92
N TYR A 160 6.81 11.33 -1.38
CA TYR A 160 7.01 12.72 -1.79
C TYR A 160 7.21 12.83 -3.30
N THR A 161 7.98 11.90 -3.86
CA THR A 161 8.20 11.77 -5.28
C THR A 161 6.93 11.54 -6.07
N ALA A 162 6.15 10.55 -5.63
CA ALA A 162 4.89 10.22 -6.29
C ALA A 162 3.91 11.39 -6.23
N ILE A 163 3.88 12.16 -5.14
CA ILE A 163 3.03 13.36 -5.04
C ILE A 163 3.48 14.43 -6.05
N HIS A 164 4.77 14.75 -6.09
CA HIS A 164 5.29 15.82 -6.94
C HIS A 164 5.22 15.52 -8.43
N SER A 165 5.33 14.25 -8.83
CA SER A 165 5.14 13.84 -10.22
C SER A 165 3.67 13.73 -10.62
N GLY A 166 2.73 13.93 -9.69
CA GLY A 166 1.30 13.72 -9.92
C GLY A 166 0.87 12.25 -9.90
N ALA A 167 1.78 11.32 -9.59
CA ALA A 167 1.52 9.88 -9.50
C ALA A 167 0.70 9.49 -8.28
N LEU A 168 0.69 10.32 -7.25
CA LEU A 168 -0.09 10.11 -6.04
C LEU A 168 -0.81 11.40 -5.67
N ARG A 169 -2.14 11.36 -5.68
CA ARG A 169 -2.98 12.48 -5.28
C ARG A 169 -3.48 12.24 -3.87
N ILE A 170 -2.94 12.97 -2.90
CA ILE A 170 -3.42 12.96 -1.52
C ILE A 170 -4.35 14.17 -1.34
N ASN A 171 -5.52 13.98 -0.75
CA ASN A 171 -6.54 15.01 -0.53
C ASN A 171 -7.09 15.71 -1.80
N GLY A 172 -6.80 15.17 -2.99
CA GLY A 172 -7.33 15.68 -4.26
C GLY A 172 -8.72 15.12 -4.60
N THR A 173 -9.34 15.68 -5.63
CA THR A 173 -10.53 15.08 -6.23
C THR A 173 -10.17 13.75 -6.90
N CYS A 174 -10.98 12.73 -6.65
CA CYS A 174 -10.77 11.42 -7.26
C CYS A 174 -10.83 11.52 -8.78
N ALA A 175 -9.89 10.87 -9.47
CA ALA A 175 -9.94 10.79 -10.91
C ALA A 175 -11.22 10.05 -11.32
N LYS A 176 -11.99 10.65 -12.24
CA LYS A 176 -13.17 10.01 -12.82
C LYS A 176 -12.69 8.98 -13.84
N SER A 177 -13.19 7.75 -13.78
CA SER A 177 -12.90 6.76 -14.82
C SER A 177 -13.46 7.27 -16.15
N LYS A 178 -12.59 7.64 -17.08
CA LYS A 178 -13.00 7.82 -18.47
C LYS A 178 -13.03 6.43 -19.10
N GLU A 179 -14.06 6.10 -19.88
CA GLU A 179 -14.12 4.89 -20.71
C GLU A 179 -13.15 5.01 -21.90
N ARG A 180 -11.86 5.24 -21.65
CA ARG A 180 -10.85 5.42 -22.70
C ARG A 180 -9.80 4.30 -22.64
N PRO A 181 -9.21 3.95 -23.79
CA PRO A 181 -8.12 2.99 -23.83
C PRO A 181 -6.87 3.56 -23.12
N ILE A 182 -6.20 2.68 -22.38
CA ILE A 182 -5.05 3.02 -21.54
C ILE A 182 -3.89 3.49 -22.41
N SER A 183 -3.51 4.77 -22.28
CA SER A 183 -2.29 5.32 -22.91
C SER A 183 -1.09 5.24 -21.94
N ASP A 184 0.14 5.34 -22.46
CA ASP A 184 1.38 5.23 -21.67
C ASP A 184 1.48 6.28 -20.53
N ASN A 185 0.76 7.40 -20.64
CA ASN A 185 0.71 8.46 -19.63
C ASN A 185 -0.56 8.44 -18.77
N GLU A 186 -1.45 7.44 -18.94
CA GLU A 186 -2.74 7.41 -18.26
C GLU A 186 -2.63 7.13 -16.76
N TRP A 187 -1.46 6.72 -16.26
CA TRP A 187 -1.25 6.51 -14.82
C TRP A 187 -1.50 7.78 -13.99
N ILE A 188 -1.32 8.98 -14.59
CA ILE A 188 -1.64 10.26 -13.96
C ILE A 188 -3.15 10.44 -13.78
N ASP A 189 -3.96 9.95 -14.72
CA ASP A 189 -5.42 10.12 -14.76
C ASP A 189 -6.18 8.97 -14.09
N GLN A 190 -5.48 8.10 -13.39
CA GLN A 190 -6.07 7.00 -12.61
C GLN A 190 -5.94 7.26 -11.12
N ASN A 191 -6.74 6.55 -10.32
CA ASN A 191 -6.53 6.45 -8.87
C ASN A 191 -5.59 5.25 -8.63
N PRO A 192 -4.28 5.47 -8.35
CA PRO A 192 -3.30 4.39 -8.38
C PRO A 192 -3.25 3.64 -7.06
N MET A 193 -2.96 2.34 -7.15
CA MET A 193 -2.45 1.55 -6.05
C MET A 193 -0.95 1.41 -6.26
N ILE A 194 -0.14 1.83 -5.29
CA ILE A 194 1.32 1.77 -5.41
C ILE A 194 1.79 0.54 -4.64
N VAL A 195 2.22 -0.49 -5.37
CA VAL A 195 2.78 -1.70 -4.76
C VAL A 195 4.21 -1.42 -4.30
N ILE A 196 4.54 -1.77 -3.05
CA ILE A 196 5.82 -1.44 -2.40
C ILE A 196 6.42 -2.74 -1.88
N GLY A 197 7.04 -3.46 -2.79
CA GLY A 197 7.68 -4.73 -2.49
C GLY A 197 7.70 -5.63 -3.71
N THR A 198 8.55 -6.66 -3.62
CA THR A 198 8.51 -7.79 -4.53
C THR A 198 8.12 -9.03 -3.74
N CYS A 199 7.44 -9.94 -4.41
CA CYS A 199 7.34 -11.30 -3.92
C CYS A 199 8.75 -11.91 -3.95
N PHE A 200 9.23 -12.51 -2.86
CA PHE A 200 10.58 -13.11 -2.79
C PHE A 200 10.82 -14.19 -3.87
N ASN A 201 9.77 -14.74 -4.48
CA ASN A 201 9.86 -15.69 -5.59
C ASN A 201 10.06 -15.05 -6.97
N PHE A 202 10.02 -13.72 -7.08
CA PHE A 202 10.47 -13.03 -8.28
C PHE A 202 11.96 -12.70 -8.12
N HIS A 203 12.81 -13.56 -8.70
CA HIS A 203 14.21 -13.26 -9.01
C HIS A 203 14.32 -12.19 -10.10
N GLY A 204 13.63 -11.06 -9.92
CA GLY A 204 13.88 -9.89 -10.75
C GLY A 204 15.32 -9.46 -10.50
N GLN A 205 16.16 -9.45 -11.54
CA GLN A 205 17.55 -9.02 -11.49
C GLN A 205 17.72 -7.62 -10.84
N CYS A 206 16.64 -6.85 -10.79
CA CYS A 206 16.54 -5.49 -10.22
C CYS A 206 16.49 -5.43 -8.68
N PHE A 207 16.21 -6.53 -7.97
CA PHE A 207 16.14 -6.53 -6.50
C PHE A 207 17.30 -7.34 -5.90
N GLN A 208 18.44 -6.69 -5.70
CA GLN A 208 19.59 -7.29 -5.04
C GLN A 208 19.51 -7.00 -3.53
N LYS A 209 19.03 -7.97 -2.76
CA LYS A 209 18.79 -7.93 -1.29
C LYS A 209 19.96 -7.33 -0.48
N ASN A 210 21.19 -7.44 -0.97
CA ASN A 210 22.40 -7.04 -0.26
C ASN A 210 22.84 -5.60 -0.55
N PHE A 211 22.17 -4.89 -1.47
CA PHE A 211 22.56 -3.53 -1.83
C PHE A 211 21.78 -2.53 -0.99
N SER A 212 22.52 -1.76 -0.18
CA SER A 212 22.01 -0.58 0.53
C SER A 212 21.40 0.47 -0.41
N ASN A 213 21.68 0.39 -1.70
CA ASN A 213 21.26 1.33 -2.76
C ASN A 213 20.09 0.85 -3.63
N ALA A 214 19.38 -0.24 -3.29
CA ALA A 214 18.24 -0.68 -4.10
C ALA A 214 17.16 0.43 -4.22
N PRO A 215 16.69 0.76 -5.44
CA PRO A 215 15.67 1.79 -5.64
C PRO A 215 14.31 1.33 -5.10
N PRO A 216 13.46 2.25 -4.61
CA PRO A 216 12.08 1.90 -4.29
C PRO A 216 11.36 1.45 -5.57
N ILE A 217 10.70 0.29 -5.51
CA ILE A 217 9.95 -0.23 -6.65
C ILE A 217 8.60 0.47 -6.65
N LEU A 218 8.42 1.37 -7.62
CA LEU A 218 7.14 1.96 -7.96
C LEU A 218 6.54 1.16 -9.11
N SER A 219 5.37 0.58 -8.91
CA SER A 219 4.60 0.08 -10.02
C SER A 219 3.15 0.48 -9.92
N THR A 220 2.67 1.03 -11.03
CA THR A 220 1.29 1.44 -11.29
C THR A 220 0.55 0.41 -12.17
N HIS A 221 1.24 -0.61 -12.68
CA HIS A 221 0.70 -1.53 -13.70
C HIS A 221 -0.25 -2.57 -13.11
N LYS A 222 -1.52 -2.49 -13.52
CA LYS A 222 -2.57 -3.52 -13.30
C LYS A 222 -2.47 -4.72 -14.26
N SER A 223 -1.52 -4.72 -15.21
CA SER A 223 -1.57 -5.59 -16.40
C SER A 223 -0.95 -6.99 -16.26
N ASN A 224 -0.40 -7.37 -15.10
CA ASN A 224 0.09 -8.73 -14.89
C ASN A 224 -0.33 -9.29 -13.51
N PRO A 225 -1.13 -10.38 -13.47
CA PRO A 225 -1.69 -10.97 -12.24
C PRO A 225 -0.65 -11.63 -11.31
N SER A 226 0.64 -11.56 -11.64
CA SER A 226 1.71 -12.20 -10.89
C SER A 226 2.32 -11.34 -9.77
N ARG A 227 1.85 -10.10 -9.56
CA ARG A 227 2.37 -9.23 -8.49
C ARG A 227 1.67 -9.57 -7.19
N CYS A 228 2.38 -10.27 -6.31
CA CYS A 228 1.90 -10.51 -4.95
C CYS A 228 1.79 -9.18 -4.19
N THR A 229 0.59 -8.77 -3.82
CA THR A 229 0.30 -7.55 -3.07
C THR A 229 0.55 -7.72 -1.56
N HIS A 230 1.79 -8.03 -1.16
CA HIS A 230 2.15 -8.17 0.26
C HIS A 230 2.28 -6.81 0.96
N ALA A 231 2.57 -5.76 0.21
CA ALA A 231 2.69 -4.41 0.74
C ALA A 231 2.35 -3.38 -0.34
N TYR A 232 1.46 -2.43 -0.03
CA TYR A 232 1.08 -1.36 -0.95
C TYR A 232 0.50 -0.14 -0.24
N LEU A 233 0.56 1.01 -0.93
CA LEU A 233 -0.13 2.23 -0.56
C LEU A 233 -1.46 2.35 -1.30
N LEU A 234 -2.45 2.86 -0.58
CA LEU A 234 -3.77 3.09 -1.11
C LEU A 234 -4.34 4.40 -0.58
N THR A 235 -4.80 5.27 -1.48
CA THR A 235 -5.56 6.47 -1.12
C THR A 235 -7.05 6.14 -0.96
N SER A 236 -7.81 7.02 -0.31
CA SER A 236 -9.28 6.92 -0.26
C SER A 236 -9.92 6.81 -1.64
N CYS A 237 -9.46 7.58 -2.63
CA CYS A 237 -9.96 7.52 -4.00
C CYS A 237 -9.65 6.19 -4.69
N SER A 238 -8.44 5.64 -4.49
CA SER A 238 -8.06 4.35 -5.05
C SER A 238 -8.85 3.21 -4.40
N ALA A 239 -9.07 3.29 -3.08
CA ALA A 239 -9.91 2.34 -2.36
C ALA A 239 -11.36 2.37 -2.84
N GLN A 240 -11.94 3.57 -3.00
CA GLN A 240 -13.29 3.73 -3.53
C GLN A 240 -13.41 3.16 -4.95
N ALA A 241 -12.41 3.38 -5.81
CA ALA A 241 -12.40 2.81 -7.15
C ALA A 241 -12.39 1.27 -7.13
N LEU A 242 -11.61 0.66 -6.24
CA LEU A 242 -11.59 -0.81 -6.07
C LEU A 242 -12.92 -1.34 -5.53
N VAL A 243 -13.51 -0.66 -4.53
CA VAL A 243 -14.84 -1.02 -3.99
C VAL A 243 -15.91 -0.94 -5.08
N ASN A 244 -15.90 0.12 -5.90
CA ASN A 244 -16.85 0.26 -7.00
C ASN A 244 -16.68 -0.84 -8.05
N GLN A 245 -15.44 -1.29 -8.31
CA GLN A 245 -15.19 -2.43 -9.21
C GLN A 245 -15.80 -3.73 -8.67
N ILE A 246 -15.66 -4.01 -7.37
CA ILE A 246 -16.30 -5.17 -6.74
C ILE A 246 -17.84 -5.08 -6.87
N GLN A 247 -18.40 -3.89 -6.68
CA GLN A 247 -19.86 -3.67 -6.80
C GLN A 247 -20.37 -3.77 -8.24
N ALA A 248 -19.54 -3.42 -9.23
CA ALA A 248 -19.90 -3.52 -10.64
C ALA A 248 -19.86 -4.97 -11.16
N GLN A 249 -18.96 -5.80 -10.62
CA GLN A 249 -18.86 -7.22 -10.99
C GLN A 249 -19.94 -8.05 -10.29
N LYS A 250 -20.88 -8.59 -11.06
CA LYS A 250 -21.92 -9.50 -10.53
C LYS A 250 -21.43 -10.94 -10.53
N ASN A 251 -21.24 -11.52 -9.35
CA ASN A 251 -20.97 -12.96 -9.11
C ASN A 251 -19.61 -13.53 -9.58
N ASP A 252 -18.66 -12.69 -9.98
CA ASP A 252 -17.28 -13.09 -10.19
C ASP A 252 -16.38 -12.03 -9.58
N PHE A 253 -15.67 -12.36 -8.51
CA PHE A 253 -14.83 -11.38 -7.80
C PHE A 253 -13.54 -11.03 -8.51
N TRP A 254 -13.18 -11.77 -9.57
CA TRP A 254 -11.95 -11.61 -10.33
C TRP A 254 -12.12 -12.12 -11.76
N PRO A 255 -11.47 -11.49 -12.75
CA PRO A 255 -11.34 -12.07 -14.09
C PRO A 255 -10.62 -13.43 -14.00
N SER A 256 -11.10 -14.38 -14.80
CA SER A 256 -10.48 -15.68 -15.06
C SER A 256 -9.05 -15.55 -15.57
#